data_AF-A0A850PI59-F1
#
_entry.id   AF-A0A850PI59-F1
#
_cell.length_a   1.000
_cell.length_b   1.000
_cell.length_c   1.000
_cell.angle_alpha   90.00
_cell.angle_beta   90.00
_cell.angle_gamma   90.00
#
_symmetry.space_group_name_H-M   'P 1'
#
loop_
_entity.id
_entity.type
_entity.pdbx_description
1 polymer ?
#
loop_
_entity_poly.entity_id
_entity_poly.type
_entity_poly.pdbx_seq_one_letter_code
_entity_poly.pdbx_strand_id
1 'polypeptide(L)'
;MSEQSDDARIENVAPGDIISLELPERNSGDAREYKVVHKDGVHQDSGNSEADPMFIVTLEGDDGETFDLELPGDSVVHRTLESKWESEQSPTPHDGG
;
A
#
# COMPACT_ATOMS: atom_id res chain seq x y z
N MET A 1 20.34 1.77 7.58
CA MET A 1 19.83 1.01 6.43
C MET A 1 19.18 2.03 5.53
N SER A 2 19.44 2.01 4.22
CA SER A 2 18.90 3.02 3.30
C SER A 2 17.41 2.74 3.11
N GLU A 3 16.57 3.72 3.40
CA GLU A 3 15.16 3.73 3.00
C GLU A 3 15.11 3.61 1.48
N GLN A 4 14.88 2.41 0.95
CA GLN A 4 14.69 2.20 -0.49
C GLN A 4 13.24 2.51 -0.81
N SER A 5 12.99 3.79 -1.07
CA SER A 5 11.78 4.27 -1.75
C SER A 5 11.98 4.09 -3.26
N ASP A 6 11.02 3.46 -3.93
CA ASP A 6 11.04 3.23 -5.37
C ASP A 6 9.67 3.53 -5.97
N ASP A 7 9.66 4.14 -7.15
CA ASP A 7 8.45 4.38 -7.93
C ASP A 7 7.97 3.06 -8.54
N ALA A 8 6.90 2.48 -8.00
CA ALA A 8 6.34 1.24 -8.47
C ALA A 8 4.91 1.46 -9.00
N ARG A 9 4.54 0.72 -10.03
CA ARG A 9 3.15 0.66 -10.46
C ARG A 9 2.32 -0.14 -9.46
N ILE A 10 1.05 0.22 -9.30
CA ILE A 10 0.11 -0.48 -8.42
C ILE A 10 -0.03 -1.97 -8.79
N GLU A 11 0.17 -2.34 -10.06
CA GLU A 11 0.23 -3.74 -10.50
C GLU A 11 1.34 -4.55 -9.80
N ASN A 12 2.47 -3.91 -9.46
CA ASN A 12 3.64 -4.51 -8.81
C ASN A 12 3.61 -4.42 -7.28
N VAL A 13 2.64 -3.71 -6.73
CA VAL A 13 2.43 -3.57 -5.29
C VAL A 13 1.75 -4.83 -4.75
N ALA A 14 2.24 -5.30 -3.59
CA ALA A 14 1.73 -6.49 -2.91
C ALA A 14 1.11 -6.13 -1.55
N PRO A 15 0.24 -6.97 -0.98
CA PRO A 15 -0.16 -6.85 0.41
C PRO A 15 1.07 -6.94 1.34
N GLY A 16 1.18 -6.02 2.29
CA GLY A 16 2.34 -5.81 3.17
C GLY A 16 3.16 -4.59 2.80
N ASP A 17 3.13 -4.16 1.53
CA ASP A 17 3.91 -3.02 1.05
C ASP A 17 3.35 -1.69 1.56
N ILE A 18 4.23 -0.71 1.73
CA ILE A 18 3.84 0.65 2.11
C ILE A 18 3.90 1.52 0.86
N ILE A 19 2.84 2.28 0.61
CA ILE A 19 2.78 3.21 -0.52
C ILE A 19 2.44 4.61 -0.05
N SER A 20 3.11 5.62 -0.60
CA SER A 20 2.74 7.01 -0.41
C SER A 20 1.73 7.42 -1.48
N LEU A 21 0.58 7.94 -1.04
CA LEU A 21 -0.47 8.46 -1.91
C LEU A 21 -0.83 9.90 -1.55
N GLU A 22 -1.06 10.70 -2.57
CA GLU A 22 -1.59 12.06 -2.47
C GLU A 22 -3.11 12.03 -2.66
N LEU A 23 -3.87 11.85 -1.58
CA LEU A 23 -5.33 11.85 -1.63
C LEU A 23 -5.88 13.26 -1.42
N PRO A 24 -6.49 13.90 -2.44
CA PRO A 24 -6.97 15.28 -2.34
C PRO A 24 -8.10 15.48 -1.32
N GLU A 25 -8.85 14.42 -1.00
CA GLU A 25 -9.99 14.46 -0.07
C GLU A 25 -9.59 14.29 1.40
N ARG A 26 -8.34 13.84 1.68
CA ARG A 26 -7.97 13.33 3.00
C ARG A 26 -6.72 13.94 3.64
N ASN A 27 -6.21 15.06 3.13
CA ASN A 27 -5.53 16.18 3.82
C ASN A 27 -4.47 16.87 2.93
N SER A 28 -4.61 18.19 2.77
CA SER A 28 -3.56 19.22 2.82
C SER A 28 -2.28 19.13 1.96
N GLY A 29 -2.21 18.29 0.93
CA GLY A 29 -1.14 18.36 -0.09
C GLY A 29 0.19 17.72 0.32
N ASP A 30 0.19 16.88 1.36
CA ASP A 30 1.33 16.06 1.77
C ASP A 30 1.04 14.59 1.41
N ALA A 31 1.99 13.91 0.75
CA ALA A 31 1.91 12.49 0.47
C ALA A 31 1.94 11.70 1.78
N ARG A 32 0.88 10.93 2.07
CA ARG A 32 0.77 10.11 3.29
C ARG A 32 1.07 8.65 2.95
N GLU A 33 1.78 7.98 3.86
CA GLU A 33 2.11 6.56 3.74
C GLU A 33 0.93 5.70 4.20
N TYR A 34 0.63 4.67 3.41
CA TYR A 34 -0.44 3.71 3.65
C TYR A 34 0.07 2.30 3.44
N LYS A 35 -0.28 1.39 4.36
CA LYS A 35 0.04 -0.03 4.21
C LYS A 35 -1.03 -0.72 3.39
N VAL A 36 -0.60 -1.49 2.39
CA VAL A 36 -1.49 -2.30 1.58
C VAL A 36 -1.86 -3.54 2.36
N VAL A 37 -3.11 -3.67 2.78
CA VAL A 37 -3.59 -4.86 3.52
C VAL A 37 -4.28 -5.86 2.62
N HIS A 38 -4.86 -5.39 1.52
CA HIS A 38 -5.53 -6.24 0.54
C HIS A 38 -5.39 -5.63 -0.86
N LYS A 39 -5.38 -6.49 -1.88
CA LYS A 39 -5.40 -6.10 -3.28
C LYS A 39 -6.22 -7.13 -4.04
N ASP A 40 -7.31 -6.67 -4.64
CA ASP A 40 -8.13 -7.43 -5.56
C ASP A 40 -7.88 -6.93 -6.98
N GLY A 41 -7.48 -7.83 -7.87
CA GLY A 41 -7.32 -7.53 -9.29
C GLY A 41 -8.62 -7.82 -10.00
N VAL A 42 -9.26 -6.80 -10.56
CA VAL A 42 -10.34 -7.01 -11.51
C VAL A 42 -9.71 -7.40 -12.84
N HIS A 43 -9.30 -8.66 -12.94
CA HIS A 43 -8.95 -9.26 -14.22
C HIS A 43 -10.21 -9.16 -15.08
N GLN A 44 -10.25 -8.24 -16.04
CA GLN A 44 -11.31 -8.25 -17.03
C GLN A 44 -11.20 -9.55 -17.83
N ASP A 45 -11.90 -10.58 -17.36
CA ASP A 45 -12.24 -11.79 -18.12
C ASP A 45 -13.19 -11.37 -19.23
N SER A 46 -12.67 -10.71 -20.26
CA SER A 46 -13.44 -10.32 -21.45
C SER A 46 -12.48 -9.98 -22.59
N GLY A 47 -11.71 -10.97 -23.03
CA GLY A 47 -11.37 -11.32 -24.42
C GLY A 47 -11.00 -10.27 -25.49
N ASN A 48 -10.95 -8.97 -25.23
CA ASN A 48 -10.56 -7.88 -26.14
C ASN A 48 -10.72 -6.56 -25.36
N SER A 49 -9.70 -6.16 -24.58
CA SER A 49 -9.67 -4.81 -24.03
C SER A 49 -8.22 -4.36 -23.94
N GLU A 50 -7.87 -3.37 -24.76
CA GLU A 50 -6.64 -2.57 -24.66
C GLU A 50 -6.70 -1.62 -23.44
N ALA A 51 -7.39 -2.03 -22.36
CA ALA A 51 -7.61 -1.23 -21.17
C ALA A 51 -6.74 -1.77 -20.03
N ASP A 52 -6.10 -0.88 -19.30
CA ASP A 52 -5.30 -1.23 -18.13
C ASP A 52 -6.16 -1.93 -17.07
N PRO A 53 -5.66 -3.00 -16.44
CA PRO A 53 -6.40 -3.70 -15.38
C PRO A 53 -6.69 -2.76 -14.22
N MET A 54 -7.92 -2.81 -13.70
CA MET A 54 -8.31 -2.03 -12.51
C MET A 54 -8.05 -2.87 -11.26
N PHE A 55 -7.45 -2.26 -10.24
CA PHE A 55 -7.18 -2.91 -8.96
C PHE A 55 -7.92 -2.19 -7.85
N ILE A 56 -8.56 -2.96 -6.98
CA ILE A 56 -9.13 -2.48 -5.73
C ILE A 56 -8.10 -2.76 -4.64
N VAL A 57 -7.44 -1.73 -4.13
CA VAL A 57 -6.48 -1.87 -3.02
C VAL A 57 -7.13 -1.39 -1.73
N THR A 58 -7.01 -2.20 -0.68
CA THR A 58 -7.37 -1.78 0.68
C THR A 58 -6.11 -1.32 1.38
N LEU A 59 -6.18 -0.11 1.89
CA LEU A 59 -5.08 0.63 2.48
C LEU A 59 -5.37 0.90 3.97
N GLU A 60 -4.37 0.69 4.80
CA GLU A 60 -4.38 0.98 6.24
C GLU A 60 -3.49 2.20 6.51
N GLY A 61 -4.08 3.23 7.13
CA GLY A 61 -3.34 4.39 7.62
C GLY A 61 -2.69 4.12 8.99
N ASP A 62 -1.83 5.04 9.41
CA ASP A 62 -1.12 5.00 10.71
C ASP A 62 -2.03 4.87 11.94
N ASP A 63 -3.28 5.35 11.87
CA ASP A 63 -4.29 5.23 12.93
C ASP A 63 -4.94 3.82 12.98
N GLY A 64 -4.58 2.92 12.06
CA GLY A 64 -5.27 1.64 11.85
C GLY A 64 -6.56 1.76 11.03
N GLU A 65 -6.82 2.94 10.45
CA GLU A 65 -7.97 3.19 9.59
C GLU A 65 -7.80 2.49 8.23
N THR A 66 -8.72 1.58 7.89
CA THR A 66 -8.71 0.91 6.57
C THR A 66 -9.72 1.54 5.61
N PHE A 67 -9.33 1.71 4.34
CA PHE A 67 -10.22 2.15 3.27
C PHE A 67 -9.86 1.48 1.94
N ASP A 68 -10.85 1.28 1.08
CA ASP A 68 -10.68 0.81 -0.29
C ASP A 68 -10.42 1.98 -1.25
N LEU A 69 -9.57 1.72 -2.24
CA LEU A 69 -9.22 2.65 -3.30
C LEU A 69 -9.12 1.90 -4.62
N GLU A 70 -9.86 2.35 -5.62
CA GLU A 70 -9.78 1.82 -6.98
C GLU A 70 -8.70 2.57 -7.75
N LEU A 71 -7.67 1.86 -8.22
CA LEU A 71 -6.57 2.41 -9.01
C LEU A 71 -6.34 1.62 -10.30
N PRO A 72 -6.05 2.29 -11.43
CA PRO A 72 -5.63 1.60 -12.65
C PRO A 72 -4.22 1.01 -12.48
N GLY A 73 -3.94 -0.12 -13.13
CA GLY A 73 -2.67 -0.84 -13.03
C GLY A 73 -1.41 -0.02 -13.34
N ASP A 74 -1.52 0.96 -14.24
CA ASP A 74 -0.44 1.88 -14.60
C ASP A 74 -0.27 3.03 -13.59
N SER A 75 -1.12 3.12 -12.55
CA SER A 75 -0.99 4.12 -11.50
C SER A 75 0.36 3.96 -10.79
N VAL A 76 1.19 5.00 -10.87
CA VAL A 76 2.51 5.06 -10.23
C VAL A 76 2.32 5.50 -8.78
N VAL A 77 2.87 4.73 -7.86
CA VAL A 77 2.87 5.01 -6.42
C VAL A 77 4.29 4.93 -5.89
N HIS A 78 4.60 5.78 -4.91
CA HIS A 78 5.90 5.69 -4.23
C HIS A 78 5.84 4.57 -3.21
N ARG A 79 6.61 3.51 -3.44
CA ARG A 79 6.63 2.33 -2.60
C ARG A 79 7.81 2.39 -1.65
N THR A 80 7.56 2.22 -0.36
CA THR A 80 8.58 2.11 0.70
C THR A 80 8.57 0.69 1.28
N LEU A 81 9.73 0.04 1.29
CA LEU A 81 9.88 -1.27 1.93
C LEU A 81 9.57 -1.17 3.44
N GLU A 82 9.00 -2.24 4.00
CA GLU A 82 8.40 -2.43 5.34
C GLU A 82 9.17 -1.90 6.58
N SER A 83 10.31 -1.23 6.45
CA SER A 83 11.15 -0.76 7.56
C SER A 83 10.46 0.19 8.55
N LYS A 84 9.26 0.70 8.26
CA LYS A 84 8.43 1.46 9.23
C LYS A 84 7.39 0.60 9.96
N TRP A 85 7.02 -0.55 9.41
CA TRP A 85 6.07 -1.51 10.01
C TRP A 85 6.75 -2.77 10.56
N GLU A 86 8.09 -2.77 10.58
CA GLU A 86 8.88 -3.69 11.37
C GLU A 86 8.75 -3.34 12.85
N SER A 87 7.69 -3.89 13.45
CA SER A 87 7.81 -4.48 14.77
C SER A 87 8.25 -3.53 15.90
N GLU A 88 7.29 -2.81 16.49
CA GLU A 88 7.17 -2.87 17.95
C GLU A 88 6.71 -4.28 18.35
N GLN A 89 7.51 -5.31 18.01
CA GLN A 89 7.45 -6.56 18.75
C GLN A 89 7.84 -6.14 20.16
N SER A 90 6.81 -5.95 21.00
CA SER A 90 6.97 -5.73 22.42
C SER A 90 8.05 -6.70 22.89
N PRO A 91 9.20 -6.23 23.41
CA PRO A 91 10.09 -7.15 24.07
C PRO A 91 9.28 -7.69 25.24
N THR A 92 8.73 -8.90 25.09
CA THR A 92 8.13 -9.61 26.21
C THR A 92 9.20 -9.61 27.27
N PRO A 93 9.03 -8.96 28.43
CA PRO A 93 10.01 -9.09 29.48
C PRO A 93 10.00 -10.57 29.87
N HIS A 94 11.02 -11.31 29.49
CA HIS A 94 11.32 -12.59 30.11
C HIS A 94 11.79 -12.29 31.53
N ASP A 95 10.85 -12.02 32.44
CA ASP A 95 11.07 -12.16 33.87
C ASP A 95 10.49 -13.52 34.26
N GLY A 96 11.37 -14.47 34.59
CA GLY A 96 10.94 -15.77 35.07
C GLY A 96 12.06 -16.80 35.13
N GLY A 97 12.82 -16.79 36.23
CA GLY A 97 13.71 -17.89 36.62
C GLY A 97 14.84 -17.49 37.56
#